data_AF-A0A1G0G1S2-F1
#
_entry.id   AF-A0A1G0G1S2-F1
#
_cell.length_a   1.000
_cell.length_b   1.000
_cell.length_c   1.000
_cell.angle_alpha   90.00
_cell.angle_beta   90.00
_cell.angle_gamma   90.00
#
_symmetry.space_group_name_H-M   'P 1'
#
loop_
_entity.id
_entity.type
_entity.pdbx_description
1 polymer ?
#
loop_
_entity_poly.entity_id
_entity_poly.type
_entity_poly.pdbx_seq_one_letter_code
_entity_poly.pdbx_strand_id
1 'polypeptide(L)'
;MIKIRPAHLKARLVISLILLIFSTLGVFIAVFAPSFAWHYWLLIVPIFAILCIWLSWHVARKHNLSSNVIWHEVIHWLALLVAVYLVSVIVNAGIINYLAGALFILILLALVIFLAGVHFDPMFMLIGILLGLLAVCSALFVKYLIVIMIPAVLIIAILLVWRFTYKKKAEE
;
A
#
# COMPACT_ATOMS: atom_id res chain seq x y z
N MET A 1 -6.88 -30.37 -4.12
CA MET A 1 -6.27 -29.68 -5.27
C MET A 1 -7.40 -29.04 -6.10
N ILE A 2 -7.73 -27.78 -5.84
CA ILE A 2 -8.85 -27.07 -6.49
C ILE A 2 -8.44 -26.73 -7.93
N LYS A 3 -9.18 -27.23 -8.92
CA LYS A 3 -8.90 -27.02 -10.36
C LYS A 3 -9.24 -25.58 -10.75
N ILE A 4 -8.27 -24.67 -10.64
CA ILE A 4 -8.43 -23.25 -10.96
C ILE A 4 -8.58 -23.08 -12.48
N ARG A 5 -9.73 -22.56 -12.94
CA ARG A 5 -9.93 -22.20 -14.37
C ARG A 5 -9.20 -20.88 -14.69
N PRO A 6 -8.64 -20.72 -15.91
CA PRO A 6 -7.79 -19.59 -16.27
C PRO A 6 -8.46 -18.20 -16.18
N ALA A 7 -9.78 -18.12 -16.34
CA ALA A 7 -10.52 -16.86 -16.27
C ALA A 7 -10.55 -16.24 -14.85
N HIS A 8 -10.67 -17.07 -13.80
CA HIS A 8 -10.65 -16.57 -12.42
C HIS A 8 -9.24 -16.14 -12.00
N LEU A 9 -8.21 -16.82 -12.50
CA LEU A 9 -6.83 -16.46 -12.24
C LEU A 9 -6.50 -15.06 -12.78
N LYS A 10 -6.96 -14.75 -14.02
CA LYS A 10 -6.79 -13.41 -14.61
C LYS A 10 -7.45 -12.33 -13.75
N ALA A 11 -8.70 -12.51 -13.35
CA ALA A 11 -9.42 -11.52 -12.53
C ALA A 11 -8.73 -11.29 -11.17
N ARG A 12 -8.29 -12.37 -10.51
CA ARG A 12 -7.55 -12.27 -9.25
C ARG A 12 -6.22 -11.54 -9.42
N LEU A 13 -5.44 -11.85 -10.45
CA LEU A 13 -4.17 -11.18 -10.74
C LEU A 13 -4.36 -9.69 -11.03
N VAL A 14 -5.36 -9.33 -11.83
CA VAL A 14 -5.68 -7.93 -12.15
C VAL A 14 -6.02 -7.16 -10.89
N ILE A 15 -6.92 -7.69 -10.05
CA ILE A 15 -7.29 -7.03 -8.79
C ILE A 15 -6.09 -6.93 -7.86
N SER A 16 -5.29 -7.99 -7.74
CA SER A 16 -4.07 -7.98 -6.92
C SER A 16 -3.10 -6.89 -7.35
N LEU A 17 -2.90 -6.74 -8.65
CA LEU A 17 -2.03 -5.71 -9.21
C LEU A 17 -2.58 -4.30 -8.91
N ILE A 18 -3.89 -4.10 -9.06
CA ILE A 18 -4.57 -2.85 -8.71
C ILE A 18 -4.35 -2.50 -7.23
N LEU A 19 -4.55 -3.46 -6.32
CA LEU A 19 -4.35 -3.25 -4.87
C LEU A 19 -2.91 -2.87 -4.56
N LEU A 20 -1.93 -3.54 -5.17
CA LEU A 20 -0.51 -3.25 -4.97
C LEU A 20 -0.11 -1.88 -5.53
N ILE A 21 -0.57 -1.52 -6.73
CA ILE A 21 -0.27 -0.23 -7.36
C ILE A 21 -0.84 0.91 -6.51
N PHE A 22 -2.11 0.84 -6.13
CA PHE A 22 -2.73 1.88 -5.31
C PHE A 22 -2.12 1.94 -3.90
N SER A 23 -1.75 0.81 -3.31
CA SER A 23 -1.06 0.84 -2.00
C SER A 23 0.30 1.53 -2.11
N THR A 24 1.04 1.25 -3.18
CA THR A 24 2.33 1.89 -3.47
C THR A 24 2.14 3.39 -3.68
N LEU A 25 1.17 3.81 -4.49
CA LEU A 25 0.85 5.23 -4.69
C LEU A 25 0.47 5.93 -3.38
N GLY A 26 -0.24 5.26 -2.49
CA GLY A 26 -0.59 5.80 -1.17
C GLY A 26 0.63 6.10 -0.30
N VAL A 27 1.64 5.22 -0.32
CA VAL A 27 2.92 5.47 0.34
C VAL A 27 3.64 6.66 -0.29
N PHE A 28 3.73 6.71 -1.62
CA PHE A 28 4.36 7.84 -2.33
C PHE A 28 3.69 9.17 -1.97
N ILE A 29 2.35 9.22 -1.99
CA ILE A 29 1.59 10.42 -1.60
C ILE A 29 1.86 10.80 -0.14
N ALA A 30 1.94 9.82 0.78
CA ALA A 30 2.24 10.09 2.18
C ALA A 30 3.62 10.73 2.41
N VAL A 31 4.59 10.43 1.55
CA VAL A 31 5.93 11.04 1.60
C VAL A 31 5.94 12.44 0.97
N PHE A 32 5.39 12.58 -0.24
CA PHE A 32 5.55 13.81 -1.04
C PHE A 32 4.42 14.83 -0.88
N ALA A 33 3.22 14.39 -0.50
CA ALA A 33 2.05 15.23 -0.26
C ALA A 33 1.31 14.83 1.05
N PRO A 34 1.95 14.99 2.23
CA PRO A 34 1.43 14.48 3.49
C PRO A 34 0.03 14.98 3.86
N SER A 35 -0.28 16.25 3.55
CA SER A 35 -1.59 16.86 3.80
C SER A 35 -2.71 16.25 2.94
N PHE A 36 -2.37 15.67 1.79
CA PHE A 36 -3.32 15.02 0.89
C PHE A 36 -3.48 13.52 1.18
N ALA A 37 -2.52 12.91 1.90
CA ALA A 37 -2.52 11.48 2.18
C ALA A 37 -3.80 10.98 2.85
N TRP A 38 -4.39 11.78 3.76
CA TRP A 38 -5.66 11.43 4.39
C TRP A 38 -6.80 11.26 3.38
N HIS A 39 -6.98 12.24 2.49
CA HIS A 39 -8.02 12.22 1.46
C HIS A 39 -7.84 11.03 0.50
N TYR A 40 -6.59 10.73 0.18
CA TYR A 40 -6.25 9.56 -0.62
C TYR A 40 -6.73 8.25 0.04
N TRP A 41 -6.36 8.04 1.32
CA TRP A 41 -6.73 6.81 2.02
C TRP A 41 -8.23 6.67 2.25
N LEU A 42 -8.92 7.79 2.52
CA LEU A 42 -10.37 7.83 2.67
C LEU A 42 -11.11 7.42 1.39
N LEU A 43 -10.55 7.74 0.22
CA LEU A 43 -11.12 7.34 -1.07
C LEU A 43 -10.75 5.89 -1.43
N ILE A 44 -9.49 5.50 -1.22
CA ILE A 44 -8.97 4.24 -1.76
C ILE A 44 -9.43 3.01 -0.98
N VAL A 45 -9.61 3.12 0.34
CA VAL A 45 -10.04 2.00 1.19
C VAL A 45 -11.45 1.51 0.81
N PRO A 46 -12.46 2.39 0.57
CA PRO A 46 -13.74 1.97 0.00
C PRO A 46 -13.61 1.30 -1.38
N ILE A 47 -12.71 1.78 -2.24
CA ILE A 47 -12.48 1.16 -3.56
C ILE A 47 -11.94 -0.26 -3.38
N PHE A 48 -11.04 -0.48 -2.43
CA PHE A 48 -10.52 -1.82 -2.11
C PHE A 48 -11.65 -2.73 -1.62
N ALA A 49 -12.52 -2.21 -0.75
CA ALA A 49 -13.70 -2.94 -0.28
C ALA A 49 -14.58 -3.41 -1.41
N ILE A 50 -14.92 -2.51 -2.34
CA ILE A 50 -15.77 -2.83 -3.50
C ILE A 50 -15.11 -3.89 -4.39
N LEU A 51 -13.82 -3.75 -4.69
CA LEU A 51 -13.09 -4.69 -5.55
C LEU A 51 -13.00 -6.09 -4.93
N CYS A 52 -12.71 -6.17 -3.63
CA CYS A 52 -12.62 -7.43 -2.91
C CYS A 52 -13.99 -8.11 -2.80
N ILE A 53 -15.04 -7.40 -2.38
CA ILE A 53 -16.41 -7.94 -2.31
C ILE A 53 -16.87 -8.41 -3.69
N TRP A 54 -16.59 -7.62 -4.74
CA TRP A 54 -16.94 -8.00 -6.11
C TRP A 54 -16.23 -9.27 -6.57
N LEU A 55 -14.93 -9.40 -6.28
CA LEU A 55 -14.16 -10.58 -6.63
C LEU A 55 -14.61 -11.81 -5.85
N SER A 56 -14.79 -11.67 -4.54
CA SER A 56 -15.33 -12.70 -3.65
C SER A 56 -16.66 -13.19 -4.20
N TRP A 57 -17.60 -12.30 -4.50
CA TRP A 57 -18.89 -12.66 -5.10
C TRP A 57 -18.72 -13.32 -6.49
N HIS A 58 -17.90 -12.76 -7.37
CA HIS A 58 -17.70 -13.30 -8.72
C HIS A 58 -17.14 -14.73 -8.72
N VAL A 59 -16.20 -15.03 -7.80
CA VAL A 59 -15.65 -16.38 -7.61
C VAL A 59 -16.67 -17.30 -6.91
N ALA A 60 -17.44 -16.76 -5.97
CA ALA A 60 -18.39 -17.47 -5.13
C ALA A 60 -19.71 -17.89 -5.80
N ARG A 61 -20.19 -17.16 -6.81
CA ARG A 61 -21.49 -17.45 -7.49
C ARG A 61 -21.65 -18.89 -8.00
N LYS A 62 -20.58 -19.66 -8.06
CA LYS A 62 -20.60 -21.08 -8.49
C LYS A 62 -20.72 -22.11 -7.37
N HIS A 63 -20.64 -21.70 -6.10
CA HIS A 63 -20.57 -22.60 -4.93
C HIS A 63 -21.73 -22.42 -3.92
N ASN A 64 -22.85 -21.79 -4.30
CA ASN A 64 -24.01 -21.52 -3.42
C ASN A 64 -23.62 -20.80 -2.12
N LEU A 65 -23.08 -19.57 -2.24
CA LEU A 65 -22.76 -18.77 -1.07
C LEU A 65 -24.02 -18.40 -0.28
N SER A 66 -23.98 -18.66 1.03
CA SER A 66 -24.95 -18.13 1.98
C SER A 66 -24.82 -16.60 2.06
N SER A 67 -25.94 -15.89 2.15
CA SER A 67 -26.00 -14.43 2.34
C SER A 67 -25.17 -13.96 3.54
N ASN A 68 -24.93 -14.83 4.52
CA ASN A 68 -24.10 -14.54 5.68
C ASN A 68 -22.66 -14.21 5.28
N VAL A 69 -22.10 -14.85 4.26
CA VAL A 69 -20.70 -14.67 3.86
C VAL A 69 -20.44 -13.24 3.39
N ILE A 70 -21.37 -12.68 2.59
CA ILE A 70 -21.30 -11.29 2.11
C ILE A 70 -21.43 -10.32 3.29
N TRP A 71 -22.31 -10.61 4.25
CA TRP A 71 -22.50 -9.77 5.43
C TRP A 71 -21.23 -9.67 6.30
N HIS A 72 -20.53 -10.79 6.49
CA HIS A 72 -19.24 -10.80 7.21
C HIS A 72 -18.18 -9.97 6.48
N GLU A 73 -18.17 -10.00 5.15
CA GLU A 73 -17.22 -9.21 4.35
C GLU A 73 -17.51 -7.71 4.49
N VAL A 74 -18.79 -7.30 4.44
CA VAL A 74 -19.19 -5.90 4.67
C VAL A 74 -18.77 -5.41 6.05
N ILE A 75 -18.99 -6.21 7.10
CA ILE A 75 -18.58 -5.85 8.47
C ILE A 75 -17.06 -5.70 8.58
N HIS A 76 -16.28 -6.58 7.94
CA HIS A 76 -14.82 -6.47 7.92
C HIS A 76 -14.35 -5.15 7.31
N TRP A 77 -14.93 -4.75 6.17
CA TRP A 77 -14.59 -3.50 5.51
C TRP A 77 -15.05 -2.27 6.29
N LEU A 78 -16.21 -2.35 6.95
CA LEU A 78 -16.68 -1.28 7.83
C LEU A 78 -15.74 -1.11 9.04
N ALA A 79 -15.31 -2.21 9.66
CA ALA A 79 -14.35 -2.18 10.76
C ALA A 79 -13.01 -1.56 10.33
N LEU A 80 -12.54 -1.86 9.11
CA LEU A 80 -11.35 -1.22 8.56
C LEU A 80 -11.53 0.29 8.39
N LEU A 81 -12.65 0.75 7.82
CA LEU A 81 -12.93 2.18 7.66
C LEU A 81 -12.94 2.92 9.00
N VAL A 82 -13.54 2.32 10.03
CA VAL A 82 -13.50 2.86 11.39
C VAL A 82 -12.07 2.94 11.90
N ALA A 83 -11.27 1.88 11.74
CA ALA A 83 -9.87 1.89 12.16
C ALA A 83 -9.03 2.96 11.44
N VAL A 84 -9.25 3.14 10.13
CA VAL A 84 -8.60 4.19 9.32
C VAL A 84 -8.96 5.59 9.81
N TYR A 85 -10.23 5.80 10.17
CA TYR A 85 -10.68 7.05 10.80
C TYR A 85 -10.03 7.28 12.16
N LEU A 86 -9.92 6.25 13.01
CA LEU A 86 -9.24 6.38 14.30
C LEU A 86 -7.75 6.74 14.13
N VAL A 87 -7.07 6.15 13.15
CA VAL A 87 -5.68 6.52 12.83
C VAL A 87 -5.59 7.99 12.43
N SER A 88 -6.54 8.53 11.66
CA SER A 88 -6.50 9.93 11.26
C SER A 88 -6.77 10.90 12.40
N VAL A 89 -7.61 10.54 13.37
CA VAL A 89 -7.76 11.29 14.61
C VAL A 89 -6.41 11.39 15.34
N ILE A 90 -5.65 10.29 15.42
CA ILE A 90 -4.32 10.27 16.07
C ILE A 90 -3.30 11.12 15.30
N VAL A 91 -3.32 11.08 13.96
CA VAL A 91 -2.47 11.93 13.10
C VAL A 91 -2.81 13.41 13.29
N ASN A 92 -4.10 13.76 13.26
CA ASN A 92 -4.58 15.14 13.43
C ASN A 92 -4.32 15.68 14.83
N ALA A 93 -4.30 14.82 15.85
CA ALA A 93 -3.88 15.16 17.20
C ALA A 93 -2.36 15.38 17.33
N GLY A 94 -1.57 15.14 16.28
CA GLY A 94 -0.12 15.34 16.27
C GLY A 94 0.68 14.27 17.01
N ILE A 95 0.05 13.18 17.46
CA ILE A 95 0.71 12.10 18.20
C ILE A 95 1.66 11.30 17.28
N ILE A 96 1.26 11.12 16.03
CA ILE A 96 2.09 10.50 14.98
C ILE A 96 2.08 11.38 13.73
N ASN A 97 3.16 11.32 12.96
CA ASN A 97 3.24 12.04 11.69
C ASN A 97 2.42 11.35 10.57
N TYR A 98 2.18 12.07 9.48
CA TYR A 98 1.41 11.59 8.33
C TYR A 98 1.97 10.30 7.69
N LEU A 99 3.29 10.15 7.62
CA LEU A 99 3.92 8.95 7.08
C LEU A 99 3.62 7.74 7.97
N ALA A 100 3.81 7.86 9.28
CA ALA A 100 3.49 6.81 10.24
C ALA A 100 2.00 6.44 10.18
N GLY A 101 1.11 7.43 10.08
CA GLY A 101 -0.33 7.21 9.89
C GLY A 101 -0.64 6.42 8.61
N ALA A 102 -0.06 6.81 7.47
CA ALA A 102 -0.23 6.09 6.20
C ALA A 102 0.29 4.65 6.25
N LEU A 103 1.42 4.42 6.92
CA LEU A 103 1.97 3.08 7.12
C LEU A 103 1.08 2.23 8.03
N PHE A 104 0.48 2.81 9.09
CA PHE A 104 -0.52 2.09 9.89
C PHE A 104 -1.76 1.72 9.07
N ILE A 105 -2.28 2.64 8.25
CA ILE A 105 -3.40 2.32 7.34
C ILE A 105 -3.01 1.18 6.40
N LEU A 106 -1.81 1.20 5.83
CA LEU A 106 -1.32 0.14 4.95
C LEU A 106 -1.19 -1.22 5.69
N ILE A 107 -0.74 -1.21 6.95
CA ILE A 107 -0.67 -2.43 7.78
C ILE A 107 -2.07 -2.96 8.11
N LEU A 108 -3.03 -2.09 8.43
CA LEU A 108 -4.43 -2.47 8.67
C LEU A 108 -5.05 -3.07 7.40
N LEU A 109 -4.78 -2.47 6.25
CA LEU A 109 -5.21 -2.96 4.95
C LEU A 109 -4.59 -4.33 4.63
N ALA A 110 -3.29 -4.49 4.89
CA ALA A 110 -2.58 -5.76 4.76
C ALA A 110 -3.22 -6.86 5.61
N LEU A 111 -3.55 -6.55 6.87
CA LEU A 111 -4.21 -7.47 7.79
C LEU A 111 -5.61 -7.87 7.29
N VAL A 112 -6.43 -6.91 6.89
CA VAL A 112 -7.80 -7.18 6.42
C VAL A 112 -7.79 -7.99 5.12
N ILE A 113 -6.92 -7.67 4.18
CA ILE A 113 -6.74 -8.46 2.94
C ILE A 113 -6.24 -9.86 3.26
N PHE A 114 -5.31 -10.02 4.21
CA PHE A 114 -4.85 -11.34 4.64
C PHE A 114 -5.98 -12.17 5.24
N LEU A 115 -6.77 -11.59 6.14
CA LEU A 115 -7.93 -12.24 6.75
C LEU A 115 -9.01 -12.58 5.72
N ALA A 116 -9.25 -11.72 4.74
CA ALA A 116 -10.11 -12.05 3.60
C ALA A 116 -9.59 -13.27 2.84
N GLY A 117 -8.28 -13.46 2.76
CA GLY A 117 -7.70 -14.64 2.15
C GLY A 117 -7.84 -15.93 2.96
N VAL A 118 -7.81 -15.81 4.29
CA VAL A 118 -8.08 -16.95 5.20
C VAL A 118 -9.51 -17.45 5.07
N HIS A 119 -10.48 -16.53 4.91
CA HIS A 119 -11.90 -16.88 4.91
C HIS A 119 -12.49 -17.14 3.50
N PHE A 120 -11.96 -16.52 2.46
CA PHE A 120 -12.58 -16.52 1.12
C PHE A 120 -11.65 -17.03 0.01
N ASP A 121 -10.52 -16.36 -0.24
CA ASP A 121 -9.63 -16.68 -1.36
C ASP A 121 -8.14 -16.67 -0.95
N PRO A 122 -7.45 -17.82 -0.91
CA PRO A 122 -6.06 -17.90 -0.45
C PRO A 122 -5.08 -16.96 -1.17
N MET A 123 -5.40 -16.51 -2.39
CA MET A 123 -4.57 -15.53 -3.10
C MET A 123 -4.48 -14.19 -2.37
N PHE A 124 -5.54 -13.77 -1.67
CA PHE A 124 -5.53 -12.57 -0.86
C PHE A 124 -4.59 -12.67 0.35
N MET A 125 -4.30 -13.88 0.86
CA MET A 125 -3.28 -14.06 1.90
C MET A 125 -1.91 -13.58 1.41
N LEU A 126 -1.52 -13.99 0.19
CA LEU A 126 -0.25 -13.57 -0.40
C LEU A 126 -0.20 -12.04 -0.58
N ILE A 127 -1.30 -11.43 -1.04
CA ILE A 127 -1.37 -9.97 -1.21
C ILE A 127 -1.23 -9.27 0.13
N GLY A 128 -1.93 -9.74 1.17
CA GLY A 128 -1.83 -9.18 2.52
C GLY A 128 -0.39 -9.22 3.03
N ILE A 129 0.32 -10.33 2.82
CA ILE A 129 1.75 -10.44 3.14
C ILE A 129 2.57 -9.43 2.34
N LEU A 130 2.35 -9.32 1.02
CA LEU A 130 3.07 -8.37 0.17
C LEU A 130 2.83 -6.91 0.58
N LEU A 131 1.61 -6.56 1.01
CA LEU A 131 1.29 -5.22 1.52
C LEU A 131 1.95 -4.94 2.87
N GLY A 132 2.01 -5.94 3.76
CA GLY A 132 2.75 -5.83 5.02
C GLY A 132 4.25 -5.62 4.78
N LEU A 133 4.82 -6.39 3.84
CA LEU A 133 6.20 -6.20 3.39
C LEU A 133 6.41 -4.83 2.76
N LEU A 134 5.48 -4.36 1.93
CA LEU A 134 5.52 -3.01 1.35
C LEU A 134 5.57 -1.95 2.45
N ALA A 135 4.77 -2.07 3.52
CA ALA A 135 4.80 -1.13 4.63
C ALA A 135 6.17 -1.10 5.34
N VAL A 136 6.74 -2.28 5.66
CA VAL A 136 8.05 -2.38 6.31
C VAL A 136 9.15 -1.86 5.40
N CYS A 137 9.18 -2.30 4.14
CA CYS A 137 10.16 -1.84 3.15
C CYS A 137 10.08 -0.32 2.95
N SER A 138 8.86 0.26 2.91
CA SER A 138 8.67 1.70 2.78
C SER A 138 9.21 2.45 3.99
N ALA A 139 8.93 1.96 5.21
CA ALA A 139 9.45 2.56 6.43
C ALA A 139 10.98 2.56 6.47
N LEU A 140 11.61 1.41 6.13
CA LEU A 140 13.06 1.28 6.06
C LEU A 140 13.64 2.14 4.93
N PHE A 141 13.00 2.16 3.76
CA PHE A 141 13.43 2.95 2.62
C PHE A 141 13.49 4.44 2.98
N VAL A 142 12.44 5.00 3.58
CA VAL A 142 12.43 6.40 4.01
C VAL A 142 13.48 6.65 5.09
N LYS A 143 13.67 5.73 6.04
CA LYS A 143 14.69 5.84 7.10
C LYS A 143 16.11 5.89 6.54
N TYR A 144 16.43 5.04 5.56
CA TYR A 144 17.79 4.93 5.01
C TYR A 144 18.03 5.85 3.80
N LEU A 145 16.98 6.42 3.20
CA LEU A 145 17.08 7.37 2.07
C LEU A 145 18.03 8.52 2.39
N ILE A 146 17.90 9.14 3.57
CA ILE A 146 18.77 10.23 4.01
C ILE A 146 20.24 9.78 4.11
N VAL A 147 20.47 8.57 4.63
CA VAL A 147 21.83 8.01 4.81
C VAL A 147 22.52 7.77 3.46
N ILE A 148 21.76 7.41 2.42
CA ILE A 148 22.30 7.19 1.06
C ILE A 148 22.41 8.50 0.28
N MET A 149 21.45 9.42 0.44
CA MET A 149 21.42 10.69 -0.29
C MET A 149 22.56 11.63 0.10
N ILE A 150 22.94 11.68 1.39
CA ILE A 150 24.03 12.57 1.84
C ILE A 150 25.36 12.24 1.12
N PRO A 151 25.88 10.99 1.14
CA PRO A 151 27.07 10.63 0.39
C PRO A 151 26.93 10.86 -1.12
N ALA A 152 25.78 10.54 -1.71
CA ALA A 152 25.56 10.71 -3.14
C ALA A 152 25.66 12.18 -3.56
N VAL A 153 25.05 13.11 -2.80
CA VAL A 153 25.14 14.55 -3.05
C VAL A 153 26.58 15.05 -2.88
N LEU A 154 27.30 14.59 -1.85
CA LEU A 154 28.70 14.95 -1.63
C LEU A 154 29.60 14.49 -2.78
N ILE A 155 29.43 13.25 -3.26
CA ILE A 155 30.18 12.73 -4.42
C ILE A 155 29.90 13.57 -5.66
N ILE A 156 28.63 13.87 -5.94
CA ILE A 156 28.25 14.72 -7.08
C ILE A 156 28.88 16.11 -6.95
N ALA A 157 28.83 16.73 -5.77
CA ALA A 157 29.43 18.04 -5.52
C ALA A 157 30.95 18.03 -5.76
N ILE A 158 31.65 17.00 -5.27
CA ILE A 158 33.10 16.82 -5.49
C ILE A 158 33.41 16.67 -6.98
N LEU A 159 32.67 15.84 -7.69
CA LEU A 159 32.85 15.62 -9.13
C LEU A 159 32.61 16.91 -9.93
N LEU A 160 31.60 17.70 -9.56
CA LEU A 160 31.33 19.00 -10.19
C LEU A 160 32.46 19.99 -9.93
N VAL A 161 32.90 20.16 -8.67
CA VAL A 161 34.02 21.05 -8.31
C VAL A 161 35.31 20.64 -9.03
N TRP A 162 35.61 19.34 -9.08
CA TRP A 162 36.76 18.81 -9.80
C TRP A 162 36.67 19.15 -11.29
N ARG A 163 35.51 18.95 -11.92
CA ARG A 163 35.28 19.29 -13.33
C ARG A 163 35.45 20.78 -13.61
N PHE A 164 34.92 21.67 -12.75
CA PHE A 164 35.06 23.12 -12.92
C PHE A 164 36.51 23.59 -12.73
N THR A 165 37.22 23.01 -11.76
CA THR A 165 38.62 23.35 -11.48
C THR A 165 39.55 22.84 -12.59
N TYR A 166 39.32 21.62 -13.11
CA TYR A 166 40.09 21.09 -14.24
C TYR A 166 39.86 21.88 -15.53
N LYS A 167 38.61 22.30 -15.79
CA LYS A 167 38.30 23.10 -16.98
C LYS A 167 38.98 24.47 -16.92
N LYS A 168 38.97 25.14 -15.77
CA LYS A 168 39.67 26.42 -15.57
C LYS A 168 41.17 26.29 -15.78
N LYS A 169 41.77 25.20 -15.32
CA LYS A 169 43.22 24.94 -15.44
C LYS A 169 43.67 24.51 -16.86
N ALA A 170 42.73 24.20 -17.75
CA ALA A 170 42.99 23.86 -19.15
C ALA A 170 42.80 25.05 -20.10
N GLU A 171 42.23 26.16 -19.62
CA GLU A 171 42.02 27.42 -20.34
C GLU A 171 43.09 28.49 -19.99
N GLU A 172 43.94 28.24 -18.98
CA GLU A 172 45.18 29.00 -18.65
C GLU A 172 46.41 28.36 -19.32
#